data_AF-A0AAV0Y549-F1
#
_entry.id   AF-A0AAV0Y549-F1
#
_cell.length_a   1.000
_cell.length_b   1.000
_cell.length_c   1.000
_cell.angle_alpha   90.00
_cell.angle_beta   90.00
_cell.angle_gamma   90.00
#
_symmetry.space_group_name_H-M   'P 1'
#
loop_
_entity.id
_entity.type
_entity.pdbx_description
1 polymer ?
#
loop_
_entity_poly.entity_id
_entity_poly.type
_entity_poly.pdbx_seq_one_letter_code
_entity_poly.pdbx_strand_id
1 'polypeptide(L)' 'MEKEKAHWRNVLLRILAAIQYLAKNNDALRGSSDVLYEKNNGKFLGIIEMLAKFDPVISEHVRRIKGNET' A
#
# COMPACT_ATOMS: atom_id res chain seq x y z
N MET A 1 5.22 -5.42 21.27
CA MET A 1 6.30 -4.59 20.67
C MET A 1 6.96 -5.25 19.47
N GLU A 2 7.63 -6.40 19.59
CA GLU A 2 8.37 -6.97 18.44
C GLU A 2 7.48 -7.41 17.28
N LYS A 3 6.30 -7.99 17.54
CA LYS A 3 5.33 -8.33 16.49
C LYS A 3 4.87 -7.11 15.69
N GLU A 4 4.64 -5.99 16.37
CA GLU A 4 4.19 -4.75 15.73
C GLU A 4 5.31 -4.13 14.89
N LYS A 5 6.55 -4.09 15.40
CA LYS A 5 7.73 -3.68 14.62
C LYS A 5 7.91 -4.57 13.38
N ALA A 6 7.72 -5.88 13.50
CA ALA A 6 7.81 -6.80 12.38
C ALA A 6 6.69 -6.56 11.36
N HIS A 7 5.47 -6.28 11.78
CA HIS A 7 4.36 -5.92 10.89
C HIS A 7 4.72 -4.66 10.07
N TRP A 8 5.11 -3.56 10.73
CA TRP A 8 5.46 -2.31 10.04
C TRP A 8 6.66 -2.44 9.12
N ARG A 9 7.70 -3.20 9.49
CA ARG A 9 8.83 -3.49 8.58
C ARG A 9 8.37 -4.22 7.32
N ASN A 10 7.47 -5.18 7.46
CA ASN A 10 6.92 -5.93 6.33
C ASN A 10 6.03 -5.06 5.44
N VAL A 11 5.24 -4.15 6.02
CA VAL A 11 4.45 -3.15 5.27
C VAL A 11 5.38 -2.22 4.49
N LEU A 12 6.39 -1.64 5.15
CA LEU A 12 7.35 -0.72 4.54
C LEU A 12 8.09 -1.36 3.36
N LEU A 13 8.51 -2.63 3.49
CA LEU A 13 9.20 -3.36 2.43
C LEU A 13 8.38 -3.40 1.14
N ARG A 14 7.07 -3.62 1.25
CA ARG A 14 6.16 -3.72 0.10
C ARG A 14 5.85 -2.34 -0.50
N ILE A 15 5.70 -1.32 0.35
CA ILE A 15 5.56 0.08 -0.09
C ILE A 15 6.79 0.51 -0.89
N LEU A 16 7.99 0.23 -0.38
CA LEU A 16 9.25 0.51 -1.06
C LEU A 16 9.34 -0.21 -2.41
N ALA A 17 8.97 -1.50 -2.46
CA ALA A 17 8.95 -2.25 -3.71
C ALA A 17 7.99 -1.65 -4.75
N ALA A 18 6.80 -1.23 -4.34
CA ALA A 18 5.83 -0.56 -5.21
C ALA A 18 6.38 0.78 -5.75
N ILE A 19 6.97 1.60 -4.88
CA ILE A 19 7.58 2.89 -5.27
C ILE A 19 8.73 2.67 -6.24
N GLN A 20 9.63 1.72 -5.96
CA GLN A 20 10.76 1.40 -6.83
C GLN A 20 10.30 0.91 -8.20
N TYR A 21 9.28 0.04 -8.25
CA TYR A 21 8.70 -0.43 -9.49
C TYR A 21 8.14 0.73 -10.33
N LEU A 22 7.34 1.63 -9.73
CA LEU A 22 6.77 2.77 -10.45
C LEU A 22 7.85 3.75 -10.91
N ALA A 23 8.80 4.09 -10.03
CA ALA A 23 9.90 5.00 -10.35
C ALA A 23 10.76 4.48 -11.50
N LYS A 24 11.09 3.18 -11.51
CA LYS A 24 11.86 2.55 -12.59
C LYS A 24 11.16 2.65 -13.95
N ASN A 25 9.83 2.67 -13.97
CA ASN A 25 9.02 2.75 -15.18
C ASN A 25 8.60 4.20 -15.53
N ASN A 26 9.08 5.20 -14.80
CA ASN A 26 8.65 6.60 -14.92
C ASN A 26 7.13 6.79 -14.81
N ASP A 27 6.50 5.95 -13.99
CA ASP A 27 5.07 5.97 -13.78
C ASP A 27 4.68 6.98 -12.69
N ALA A 28 3.57 7.69 -12.90
CA ALA A 28 3.00 8.57 -11.89
C ALA A 28 2.53 7.75 -10.67
N LEU A 29 3.01 8.11 -9.48
CA LEU A 29 2.61 7.44 -8.24
C LEU A 29 1.15 7.78 -7.88
N ARG A 30 0.77 9.04 -7.99
CA ARG A 30 -0.52 9.57 -7.56
C ARG A 30 -1.43 9.88 -8.75
N GLY A 31 -2.74 9.85 -8.49
CA GLY A 31 -3.75 10.41 -9.38
C GLY A 31 -4.41 11.64 -8.76
N SER A 32 -5.65 11.91 -9.14
CA SER A 32 -6.44 13.03 -8.62
C SER A 32 -7.17 12.72 -7.31
N SER A 33 -7.28 11.44 -6.93
CA SER A 33 -7.76 11.01 -5.62
C SER A 33 -6.58 10.44 -4.80
N ASP A 34 -6.63 10.61 -3.49
CA ASP A 34 -5.71 10.02 -2.51
C ASP A 34 -6.38 8.93 -1.66
N VAL A 35 -7.59 8.51 -2.04
CA VAL A 35 -8.40 7.54 -1.31
C VAL A 35 -8.28 6.15 -1.94
N LEU A 36 -8.11 5.11 -1.11
CA LEU A 36 -8.14 3.72 -1.55
C LEU A 36 -9.51 3.36 -2.14
N TYR A 37 -9.49 2.62 -3.23
CA TYR A 37 -10.64 2.12 -4.00
C TYR A 37 -11.47 3.20 -4.69
N GLU A 38 -11.00 4.45 -4.75
CA GLU A 38 -11.61 5.50 -5.55
C GLU A 38 -11.05 5.56 -6.96
N LYS A 39 -11.88 6.08 -7.88
CA LYS A 39 -11.44 6.34 -9.25
C LYS A 39 -10.31 7.35 -9.26
N ASN A 40 -9.34 7.15 -10.15
CA ASN A 40 -8.18 8.03 -10.35
C ASN A 40 -7.30 8.20 -9.09
N ASN A 41 -7.17 7.15 -8.27
CA ASN A 41 -6.31 7.20 -7.08
C ASN A 41 -4.81 6.94 -7.35
N GLY A 42 -4.45 6.79 -8.62
CA GLY A 42 -3.07 6.63 -9.07
C GLY A 42 -2.56 5.20 -9.00
N LYS A 43 -1.41 4.96 -9.65
CA LYS A 43 -0.84 3.61 -9.76
C LYS A 43 -0.32 3.08 -8.43
N PHE A 44 0.14 3.94 -7.53
CA PHE A 44 0.59 3.51 -6.21
C PHE A 44 -0.54 2.86 -5.41
N LEU A 45 -1.66 3.56 -5.24
CA LEU A 45 -2.81 3.01 -4.52
C LEU A 45 -3.40 1.80 -5.24
N GLY A 46 -3.45 1.81 -6.58
CA GLY A 46 -3.83 0.62 -7.37
C GLY A 46 -2.96 -0.62 -7.11
N ILE A 47 -1.65 -0.46 -6.92
CA ILE A 47 -0.76 -1.57 -6.53
C ILE A 47 -1.06 -2.04 -5.11
N ILE A 48 -1.26 -1.12 -4.16
CA ILE A 48 -1.61 -1.48 -2.77
C ILE A 48 -2.93 -2.26 -2.73
N GLU A 49 -3.92 -1.83 -3.50
CA GLU A 49 -5.21 -2.54 -3.64
C GLU A 49 -5.05 -3.93 -4.26
N MET A 50 -4.19 -4.07 -5.27
CA MET A 50 -3.89 -5.36 -5.88
C MET A 50 -3.23 -6.29 -4.85
N LEU A 51 -2.19 -5.82 -4.15
CA LEU A 51 -1.51 -6.57 -3.12
C LEU A 51 -2.45 -6.97 -1.98
N ALA A 52 -3.38 -6.09 -1.58
CA ALA A 52 -4.37 -6.39 -0.54
C ALA A 52 -5.24 -7.62 -0.85
N LYS A 53 -5.35 -8.05 -2.12
CA LYS A 53 -6.12 -9.24 -2.50
C LYS A 53 -5.44 -10.57 -2.14
N PHE A 54 -4.12 -10.60 -2.00
CA PHE A 54 -3.37 -11.85 -1.83
C PHE A 54 -2.20 -11.78 -0.85
N ASP A 55 -1.68 -10.59 -0.55
CA ASP A 55 -0.65 -10.40 0.45
C ASP A 55 -1.29 -10.17 1.84
N PRO A 56 -1.10 -11.09 2.81
CA PRO A 56 -1.76 -11.01 4.11
C PRO A 56 -1.30 -9.80 4.94
N VAL A 57 -0.07 -9.30 4.72
CA VAL A 57 0.44 -8.12 5.45
C VAL A 57 -0.25 -6.85 4.95
N ILE A 58 -0.39 -6.69 3.63
CA ILE A 58 -1.10 -5.54 3.06
C ILE A 58 -2.60 -5.62 3.33
N SER A 59 -3.19 -6.81 3.25
CA SER A 59 -4.60 -7.03 3.60
C SER A 59 -4.88 -6.55 5.03
N GLU A 60 -4.05 -6.96 5.99
CA GLU A 60 -4.16 -6.52 7.38
C GLU A 60 -3.92 -5.01 7.53
N HIS A 61 -2.95 -4.45 6.83
CA HIS A 61 -2.67 -3.02 6.87
C HIS A 61 -3.85 -2.17 6.36
N VAL A 62 -4.45 -2.56 5.23
CA VAL A 62 -5.65 -1.90 4.69
C VAL A 62 -6.84 -2.04 5.63
N ARG A 63 -7.01 -3.20 6.29
CA ARG A 63 -8.03 -3.38 7.34
C ARG A 63 -7.84 -2.41 8.49
N ARG A 64 -6.61 -2.27 9.01
CA ARG A 64 -6.29 -1.35 10.12
C ARG A 64 -6.56 0.10 9.76
N ILE A 65 -6.22 0.54 8.54
CA ILE A 65 -6.53 1.89 8.05
C ILE A 65 -8.04 2.12 8.04
N LYS A 66 -8.83 1.18 7.50
CA LYS A 66 -10.30 1.28 7.48
C LYS A 66 -10.93 1.29 8.88
N GLY A 67 -10.28 0.62 9.83
CA GLY A 67 -10.69 0.58 11.23
C GLY A 67 -10.23 1.77 12.08
N ASN A 68 -9.43 2.70 11.53
CA ASN A 68 -8.73 3.76 12.28
C ASN A 68 -7.85 3.21 13.42
N GLU A 69 -7.23 2.05 13.20
CA GLU A 69 -6.38 1.35 14.19
C GLU A 69 -4.88 1.63 14.02
N THR A 70 -4.53 2.55 13.11
CA THR A 70 -3.15 2.94 12.76
C THR A 70 -2.64 4.12 13.56
#